data_AF-A0A0G1MPY2-F1
#
_entry.id   AF-A0A0G1MPY2-F1
#
_cell.length_a   1.000
_cell.length_b   1.000
_cell.length_c   1.000
_cell.angle_alpha   90.00
_cell.angle_beta   90.00
_cell.angle_gamma   90.00
#
_symmetry.space_group_name_H-M   'P 1'
#
loop_
_entity.id
_entity.type
_entity.pdbx_description
1 polymer ?
#
loop_
_entity_poly.entity_id
_entity_poly.type
_entity_poly.pdbx_seq_one_letter_code
_entity_poly.pdbx_strand_id
1 'polypeptide(L)'
;MAKPPSKVSLVKNVTVYSAYLIVVWAFYRFLFKFPEDIEELFIKPLVWLLPLVFMIRKEGLGLPSLGLTFKNLFPAIYFSLGLGAVFVVEGVITNYLKYGAFNFGANIGSLPLMTSLGLSFATAFSEEISFRGYIFSRLWTALENEWTANFITVLLWTAIHVPIAFFIWDLSLSAGLLYLGLTALFGFGSAFIFARTKNVWGSIFLHVLWEWPIILFR
;
A
#
# COMPACT_ATOMS: atom_id res chain seq x y z
N MET A 1 -31.94 -9.43 2.75
CA MET A 1 -30.64 -9.11 2.12
C MET A 1 -30.67 -7.65 1.69
N ALA A 2 -29.67 -6.85 2.03
CA ALA A 2 -29.57 -5.46 1.55
C ALA A 2 -29.34 -5.46 0.04
N LYS A 3 -29.92 -4.48 -0.68
CA LYS A 3 -29.69 -4.32 -2.12
C LYS A 3 -28.21 -3.97 -2.35
N PRO A 4 -27.52 -4.58 -3.34
CA PRO A 4 -26.15 -4.22 -3.64
C PRO A 4 -26.04 -2.73 -4.01
N PRO A 5 -24.94 -2.05 -3.62
CA PRO A 5 -24.75 -0.64 -3.91
C PRO A 5 -24.70 -0.40 -5.43
N SER A 6 -25.23 0.74 -5.88
CA SER A 6 -25.14 1.12 -7.28
C SER A 6 -23.69 1.47 -7.67
N LYS A 7 -23.35 1.34 -8.95
CA LYS A 7 -22.02 1.74 -9.48
C LYS A 7 -21.66 3.18 -9.09
N VAL A 8 -22.62 4.11 -9.19
CA VAL A 8 -22.46 5.51 -8.77
C VAL A 8 -22.17 5.63 -7.27
N SER A 9 -22.85 4.84 -6.43
CA SER A 9 -22.61 4.84 -4.99
C SER A 9 -21.22 4.31 -4.64
N LEU A 10 -20.74 3.28 -5.34
CA LEU A 10 -19.39 2.73 -5.13
C LEU A 10 -18.32 3.77 -5.45
N VAL A 11 -18.41 4.41 -6.62
CA VAL A 11 -17.46 5.48 -7.01
C VAL A 11 -17.50 6.62 -6.01
N LYS A 12 -18.70 7.08 -5.61
CA LYS A 12 -18.85 8.13 -4.59
C LYS A 12 -18.16 7.76 -3.27
N ASN A 13 -18.36 6.55 -2.77
CA ASN A 13 -17.76 6.11 -1.51
C ASN A 13 -16.23 6.04 -1.64
N VAL A 14 -15.70 5.51 -2.75
CA VAL A 14 -14.25 5.50 -3.02
C VAL A 14 -13.68 6.91 -3.05
N THR A 15 -14.33 7.85 -3.75
CA THR A 15 -13.88 9.24 -3.81
C THR A 15 -13.85 9.88 -2.43
N VAL A 16 -14.92 9.71 -1.63
CA VAL A 16 -14.99 10.26 -0.27
C VAL A 16 -13.91 9.66 0.62
N TYR A 17 -13.73 8.34 0.59
CA TYR A 17 -12.72 7.66 1.40
C TYR A 17 -11.29 8.03 0.99
N SER A 18 -11.02 8.13 -0.31
CA SER A 18 -9.70 8.53 -0.81
C SER A 18 -9.38 9.99 -0.47
N ALA A 19 -10.35 10.89 -0.61
CA ALA A 19 -10.19 12.29 -0.20
C ALA A 19 -9.97 12.41 1.30
N TYR A 20 -10.71 11.64 2.11
CA TYR A 20 -10.48 11.54 3.55
C TYR A 20 -9.05 11.09 3.84
N LEU A 21 -8.56 10.02 3.23
CA LEU A 21 -7.20 9.53 3.47
C LEU A 21 -6.17 10.58 3.06
N ILE A 22 -6.23 11.11 1.84
CA ILE A 22 -5.25 12.08 1.35
C ILE A 22 -5.20 13.34 2.23
N VAL A 23 -6.35 13.86 2.65
CA VAL A 23 -6.41 15.07 3.48
C VAL A 23 -6.04 14.73 4.93
N VAL A 24 -6.80 13.86 5.59
CA VAL A 24 -6.65 13.61 7.02
C VAL A 24 -5.29 12.98 7.34
N TRP A 25 -4.81 12.03 6.53
CA TRP A 25 -3.50 11.42 6.75
C TRP A 25 -2.37 12.41 6.51
N ALA A 26 -2.42 13.22 5.45
CA ALA A 26 -1.38 14.21 5.19
C ALA A 26 -1.30 15.27 6.30
N PHE A 27 -2.45 15.80 6.73
CA PHE A 27 -2.50 16.75 7.85
C PHE A 27 -2.04 16.10 9.15
N TYR A 28 -2.45 14.87 9.44
CA TYR A 28 -1.97 14.15 10.61
C TYR A 28 -0.44 14.03 10.60
N ARG A 29 0.15 13.57 9.50
CA ARG A 29 1.61 13.39 9.35
C ARG A 29 2.38 14.71 9.44
N PHE A 30 1.76 15.82 9.02
CA PHE A 30 2.38 17.14 9.09
C PHE A 30 2.35 17.71 10.52
N LEU A 31 1.24 17.51 11.23
CA LEU A 31 0.99 18.12 12.55
C LEU A 31 1.51 17.29 13.72
N PHE A 32 1.51 15.97 13.60
CA PHE A 32 1.89 15.05 14.67
C PHE A 32 3.10 14.21 14.25
N LYS A 33 4.00 13.97 15.19
CA LYS A 33 5.24 13.20 15.00
C LYS A 33 5.43 12.27 16.19
N PHE A 34 4.65 11.19 16.23
CA PHE A 34 4.80 10.16 17.26
C PHE A 34 5.92 9.17 16.88
N PRO A 35 6.39 8.34 17.83
CA PRO A 35 7.26 7.21 17.51
C PRO A 35 6.66 6.32 16.41
N GLU A 36 7.49 5.85 15.49
CA GLU A 36 7.08 5.08 14.30
C GLU A 36 6.25 3.84 14.65
N ASP A 37 6.59 3.16 15.73
CA ASP A 37 5.85 2.01 16.24
C ASP A 37 4.43 2.38 16.66
N ILE A 38 4.24 3.51 17.32
CA ILE A 38 2.91 3.99 17.69
C ILE A 38 2.10 4.40 16.44
N GLU A 39 2.76 5.06 15.49
CA GLU A 39 2.11 5.50 14.25
C GLU A 39 1.66 4.33 13.39
N GLU A 40 2.52 3.34 13.17
CA GLU A 40 2.25 2.23 12.26
C GLU A 40 1.41 1.12 12.90
N LEU A 41 1.55 0.85 14.21
CA LEU A 41 0.79 -0.22 14.88
C LEU A 41 -0.60 0.20 15.34
N PHE A 42 -0.81 1.49 15.64
CA PHE A 42 -2.06 1.96 16.24
C PHE A 42 -2.73 3.07 15.43
N ILE A 43 -2.01 4.17 15.18
CA ILE A 43 -2.65 5.37 14.63
C ILE A 43 -3.06 5.17 13.18
N LYS A 44 -2.16 4.66 12.32
CA LYS A 44 -2.46 4.38 10.91
C LYS A 44 -3.61 3.38 10.78
N PRO A 45 -3.58 2.18 11.41
CA PRO A 45 -4.72 1.27 11.36
C PRO A 45 -6.03 1.90 11.81
N LEU A 46 -6.02 2.71 12.88
CA LEU A 46 -7.22 3.39 13.37
C LEU A 46 -7.75 4.41 12.36
N VAL A 47 -6.88 5.31 11.88
CA VAL A 47 -7.26 6.38 10.95
C VAL A 47 -7.69 5.82 9.60
N TRP A 48 -7.04 4.74 9.12
CA TRP A 48 -7.28 4.18 7.79
C TRP A 48 -8.42 3.16 7.79
N LEU A 49 -8.44 2.22 8.74
CA LEU A 49 -9.37 1.09 8.70
C LEU A 49 -10.70 1.36 9.42
N LEU A 50 -10.75 2.25 10.43
CA LEU A 50 -12.01 2.53 11.14
C LEU A 50 -13.08 3.14 10.20
N PRO A 51 -12.78 4.18 9.39
CA PRO A 51 -13.75 4.73 8.44
C PRO A 51 -14.13 3.70 7.37
N LEU A 52 -13.19 2.83 7.01
CA LEU A 52 -13.42 1.76 6.04
C LEU A 52 -14.45 0.75 6.56
N VAL A 53 -14.38 0.34 7.83
CA VAL A 53 -15.39 -0.55 8.44
C VAL A 53 -16.78 0.07 8.36
N PHE A 54 -16.92 1.38 8.58
CA PHE A 54 -18.19 2.09 8.42
C PHE A 54 -18.69 2.04 6.97
N MET A 55 -17.82 2.30 5.99
CA MET A 55 -18.18 2.26 4.57
C MET A 55 -18.65 0.88 4.12
N ILE A 56 -17.94 -0.18 4.53
CA ILE A 56 -18.30 -1.57 4.21
C ILE A 56 -19.68 -1.94 4.76
N ARG A 57 -19.96 -1.54 6.01
CA ARG A 57 -21.28 -1.76 6.64
C ARG A 57 -22.38 -1.01 5.89
N LYS A 58 -22.12 0.24 5.48
CA LYS A 58 -23.07 1.05 4.70
C LYS A 58 -23.35 0.45 3.32
N GLU A 59 -22.36 -0.21 2.72
CA GLU A 59 -22.50 -0.95 1.45
C GLU A 59 -23.25 -2.28 1.62
N GLY A 60 -23.53 -2.72 2.85
CA GLY A 60 -24.12 -4.02 3.12
C GLY A 60 -23.20 -5.20 2.80
N LEU A 61 -21.89 -4.95 2.73
CA LEU A 61 -20.87 -5.95 2.42
C LEU A 61 -20.17 -6.43 3.71
N GLY A 62 -19.53 -7.60 3.64
CA GLY A 62 -18.72 -8.14 4.73
C GLY A 62 -17.21 -7.96 4.48
N LEU A 63 -16.38 -8.21 5.50
CA LEU A 63 -14.91 -8.20 5.38
C LEU A 63 -14.36 -9.06 4.23
N PRO A 64 -14.95 -10.23 3.86
CA PRO A 64 -14.47 -10.99 2.71
C PRO A 64 -14.51 -10.23 1.38
N SER A 65 -15.35 -9.19 1.26
CA SER A 65 -15.37 -8.33 0.08
C SER A 65 -14.05 -7.57 -0.13
N LEU A 66 -13.21 -7.44 0.91
CA LEU A 66 -11.89 -6.83 0.83
C LEU A 66 -10.80 -7.81 0.34
N GLY A 67 -11.16 -9.05 0.03
CA GLY A 67 -10.17 -10.09 -0.28
C GLY A 67 -9.44 -10.63 0.96
N LEU A 68 -9.95 -10.34 2.17
CA LEU A 68 -9.51 -10.98 3.41
C LEU A 68 -10.02 -12.43 3.45
N THR A 69 -9.23 -13.33 2.89
CA THR A 69 -9.57 -14.75 2.75
C THR A 69 -8.32 -15.62 2.67
N PHE A 70 -8.45 -16.91 3.01
CA PHE A 70 -7.41 -17.90 2.76
C PHE A 70 -7.55 -18.60 1.39
N LYS A 71 -8.63 -18.32 0.64
CA LYS A 71 -8.78 -18.81 -0.73
C LYS A 71 -7.67 -18.21 -1.61
N ASN A 72 -7.09 -19.04 -2.49
CA ASN A 72 -5.99 -18.67 -3.38
C ASN A 72 -4.75 -18.10 -2.64
N LEU A 73 -4.54 -18.43 -1.37
CA LEU A 73 -3.37 -17.95 -0.62
C LEU A 73 -2.05 -18.42 -1.25
N PHE A 74 -1.97 -19.67 -1.69
CA PHE A 74 -0.75 -20.19 -2.33
C PHE A 74 -0.41 -19.45 -3.64
N PRO A 75 -1.33 -19.28 -4.61
CA PRO A 75 -1.11 -18.39 -5.75
C PRO A 75 -0.72 -16.97 -5.35
N ALA A 76 -1.34 -16.41 -4.29
CA ALA A 76 -1.02 -15.08 -3.80
C ALA A 76 0.42 -14.98 -3.31
N ILE A 77 0.89 -15.94 -2.50
CA ILE A 77 2.29 -16.03 -2.06
C ILE A 77 3.21 -16.19 -3.27
N TYR A 78 2.88 -17.08 -4.20
CA TYR A 78 3.70 -17.34 -5.40
C TYR A 78 3.91 -16.07 -6.23
N PHE A 79 2.84 -15.34 -6.56
CA PHE A 79 2.96 -14.08 -7.31
C PHE A 79 3.71 -13.01 -6.53
N SER A 80 3.53 -12.95 -5.21
CA SER A 80 4.21 -11.97 -4.35
C SER A 80 5.70 -12.22 -4.30
N LEU A 81 6.14 -13.47 -4.19
CA LEU A 81 7.55 -13.85 -4.24
C LEU A 81 8.14 -13.59 -5.63
N GLY A 82 7.40 -13.93 -6.70
CA GLY A 82 7.84 -13.72 -8.07
C GLY A 82 8.07 -12.24 -8.41
N LEU A 83 7.10 -11.37 -8.08
CA LEU A 83 7.26 -9.92 -8.27
C LEU A 83 8.20 -9.30 -7.22
N GLY A 84 8.21 -9.80 -5.98
CA GLY A 84 9.12 -9.35 -4.94
C GLY A 84 10.59 -9.56 -5.30
N ALA A 85 10.92 -10.66 -5.99
CA ALA A 85 12.26 -10.90 -6.51
C ALA A 85 12.72 -9.77 -7.45
N VAL A 86 11.80 -9.17 -8.23
CA VAL A 86 12.12 -8.03 -9.09
C VAL A 86 12.50 -6.80 -8.26
N PHE A 87 11.80 -6.52 -7.16
CA PHE A 87 12.14 -5.42 -6.25
C PHE A 87 13.44 -5.66 -5.49
N VAL A 88 13.75 -6.90 -5.13
CA VAL A 88 15.05 -7.25 -4.54
C VAL A 88 16.18 -6.97 -5.54
N VAL A 89 16.03 -7.38 -6.81
CA VAL A 89 17.01 -7.11 -7.86
C VAL A 89 17.18 -5.60 -8.07
N GLU A 90 16.08 -4.85 -8.13
CA GLU A 90 16.10 -3.39 -8.23
C GLU A 90 16.86 -2.76 -7.06
N GLY A 91 16.57 -3.15 -5.81
CA GLY A 91 17.29 -2.63 -4.65
C GLY A 91 18.78 -2.97 -4.63
N VAL A 92 19.18 -4.15 -5.11
CA VAL A 92 20.61 -4.53 -5.25
C VAL A 92 21.30 -3.67 -6.31
N ILE A 93 20.64 -3.41 -7.43
CA ILE A 93 21.15 -2.50 -8.47
C ILE A 93 21.28 -1.09 -7.91
N THR A 94 20.25 -0.59 -7.22
CA THR A 94 20.25 0.73 -6.58
C THR A 94 21.37 0.85 -5.54
N ASN A 95 21.63 -0.20 -4.75
CA ASN A 95 22.76 -0.27 -3.82
C ASN A 95 24.11 -0.11 -4.55
N TYR A 96 24.34 -0.90 -5.60
CA TYR A 96 25.58 -0.82 -6.39
C TYR A 96 25.79 0.56 -7.01
N LEU A 97 24.73 1.13 -7.61
CA LEU A 97 24.80 2.46 -8.22
C LEU A 97 25.09 3.56 -7.19
N LYS A 98 24.55 3.45 -5.98
CA LYS A 98 24.75 4.42 -4.89
C LYS A 98 26.18 4.38 -4.32
N TYR A 99 26.73 3.19 -4.09
CA TYR A 99 28.01 3.03 -3.39
C TYR A 99 29.20 2.73 -4.32
N GLY A 100 28.97 2.47 -5.61
CA GLY A 100 30.00 2.06 -6.57
C GLY A 100 30.52 0.63 -6.35
N ALA A 101 29.97 -0.09 -5.37
CA ALA A 101 30.28 -1.46 -5.01
C ALA A 101 29.06 -2.07 -4.30
N PHE A 102 29.00 -3.40 -4.23
CA PHE A 102 28.00 -4.05 -3.38
C PHE A 102 28.31 -3.79 -1.91
N ASN A 103 27.46 -2.99 -1.27
CA ASN A 103 27.59 -2.65 0.14
C ASN A 103 26.43 -3.26 0.91
N PHE A 104 26.66 -4.47 1.43
CA PHE A 104 25.74 -5.20 2.31
C PHE A 104 26.08 -5.00 3.79
N GLY A 105 26.91 -3.99 4.12
CA GLY A 105 27.09 -3.54 5.49
C GLY A 105 25.74 -3.06 6.00
N ALA A 106 25.02 -3.95 6.66
CA ALA A 106 23.60 -3.78 6.87
C ALA A 106 23.34 -2.54 7.74
N ASN A 107 22.80 -1.49 7.13
CA ASN A 107 22.10 -0.41 7.85
C ASN A 107 20.71 -0.91 8.28
N ILE A 108 20.67 -2.11 8.89
CA ILE A 108 19.52 -2.50 9.71
C ILE A 108 19.38 -1.34 10.68
N GLY A 109 18.22 -0.69 10.70
CA GLY A 109 18.02 0.46 11.57
C GLY A 109 18.40 0.17 13.02
N SER A 110 18.30 1.19 13.85
CA SER A 110 18.41 1.01 15.31
C SER A 110 17.41 -0.02 15.88
N LEU A 111 16.37 -0.39 15.11
CA LEU A 111 15.37 -1.37 15.50
C LEU A 111 15.80 -2.82 15.17
N PRO A 112 15.52 -3.78 16.08
CA PRO A 112 15.70 -5.20 15.80
C PRO A 112 14.94 -5.65 14.55
N LEU A 113 15.53 -6.60 13.82
CA LEU A 113 14.97 -7.16 12.58
C LEU A 113 13.49 -7.56 12.70
N MET A 114 13.13 -8.24 13.80
CA MET A 114 11.76 -8.71 14.04
C MET A 114 10.78 -7.54 14.28
N THR A 115 11.24 -6.46 14.91
CA THR A 115 10.43 -5.25 15.10
C THR A 115 10.18 -4.57 13.76
N SER A 116 11.21 -4.36 12.95
CA SER A 116 11.08 -3.80 11.60
C SER A 116 10.14 -4.63 10.73
N LEU A 117 10.22 -5.96 10.81
CA LEU A 117 9.33 -6.87 10.09
C LEU A 117 7.88 -6.76 10.56
N GLY A 118 7.66 -6.72 11.87
CA GLY A 118 6.34 -6.51 12.43
C GLY A 118 5.72 -5.19 11.99
N LEU A 119 6.52 -4.12 11.96
CA LEU A 119 6.09 -2.79 11.49
C LEU A 119 5.75 -2.81 10.00
N SER A 120 6.61 -3.38 9.14
CA SER A 120 6.31 -3.55 7.72
C SER A 120 4.98 -4.27 7.48
N PHE A 121 4.70 -5.33 8.23
CA PHE A 121 3.42 -6.04 8.12
C PHE A 121 2.23 -5.18 8.56
N ALA A 122 2.37 -4.38 9.63
CA ALA A 122 1.30 -3.52 10.12
C ALA A 122 0.99 -2.38 9.12
N THR A 123 2.03 -1.75 8.57
CA THR A 123 1.96 -0.78 7.48
C THR A 123 1.26 -1.40 6.28
N ALA A 124 1.83 -2.49 5.74
CA ALA A 124 1.31 -3.18 4.57
C ALA A 124 -0.14 -3.61 4.74
N PHE A 125 -0.52 -4.13 5.91
CA PHE A 125 -1.88 -4.57 6.18
C PHE A 125 -2.88 -3.42 6.05
N SER A 126 -2.60 -2.29 6.72
CA SER A 126 -3.49 -1.13 6.69
C SER A 126 -3.62 -0.56 5.29
N GLU A 127 -2.48 -0.38 4.62
CA GLU A 127 -2.44 0.27 3.33
C GLU A 127 -3.03 -0.59 2.21
N GLU A 128 -2.71 -1.88 2.17
CA GLU A 128 -3.19 -2.77 1.10
C GLU A 128 -4.68 -3.12 1.26
N ILE A 129 -5.20 -3.20 2.49
CA ILE A 129 -6.66 -3.33 2.70
C ILE A 129 -7.39 -2.08 2.19
N SER A 130 -6.88 -0.89 2.49
CA SER A 130 -7.47 0.37 2.02
C SER A 130 -7.41 0.48 0.50
N PHE A 131 -6.26 0.24 -0.12
CA PHE A 131 -6.06 0.50 -1.53
C PHE A 131 -6.45 -0.66 -2.45
N ARG A 132 -6.04 -1.90 -2.14
CA ARG A 132 -6.32 -3.06 -3.00
C ARG A 132 -7.63 -3.73 -2.58
N GLY A 133 -7.79 -3.92 -1.27
CA GLY A 133 -8.97 -4.52 -0.69
C GLY A 133 -10.23 -3.68 -0.96
N TYR A 134 -10.18 -2.36 -0.74
CA TYR A 134 -11.34 -1.48 -0.90
C TYR A 134 -11.32 -0.64 -2.17
N ILE A 135 -10.39 0.32 -2.33
CA ILE A 135 -10.44 1.29 -3.45
C ILE A 135 -10.44 0.58 -4.81
N PHE A 136 -9.43 -0.25 -5.07
CA PHE A 136 -9.30 -0.96 -6.34
C PHE A 136 -10.48 -1.88 -6.63
N SER A 137 -10.88 -2.72 -5.66
CA SER A 137 -11.95 -3.67 -5.89
C SER A 137 -13.30 -3.00 -6.18
N ARG A 138 -13.59 -1.85 -5.54
CA ARG A 138 -14.81 -1.07 -5.74
C ARG A 138 -14.79 -0.37 -7.09
N LEU A 139 -13.67 0.24 -7.45
CA LEU A 139 -13.47 0.84 -8.77
C LEU A 139 -13.59 -0.20 -9.86
N TRP A 140 -12.99 -1.38 -9.67
CA TRP A 140 -13.06 -2.45 -10.66
C TRP A 140 -14.48 -2.99 -10.83
N THR A 141 -15.23 -3.17 -9.74
CA THR A 141 -16.65 -3.53 -9.81
C THR A 141 -17.49 -2.45 -10.51
N ALA A 142 -17.24 -1.17 -10.25
CA ALA A 142 -18.04 -0.09 -10.82
C ALA A 142 -17.71 0.19 -12.30
N LEU A 143 -16.42 0.13 -12.66
CA LEU A 143 -15.91 0.47 -14.00
C LEU A 143 -15.89 -0.72 -14.94
N GLU A 144 -15.93 -1.96 -14.42
CA GLU A 144 -15.84 -3.21 -15.19
C GLU A 144 -14.59 -3.30 -16.07
N ASN A 145 -13.57 -2.51 -15.76
CA ASN A 145 -12.29 -2.45 -16.46
C ASN A 145 -11.16 -2.46 -15.43
N GLU A 146 -10.39 -3.54 -15.43
CA GLU A 146 -9.28 -3.76 -14.49
C GLU A 146 -8.19 -2.69 -14.66
N TRP A 147 -7.79 -2.39 -15.91
CA TRP A 147 -6.71 -1.44 -16.20
C TRP A 147 -7.07 -0.03 -15.77
N THR A 148 -8.30 0.42 -16.08
CA THR A 148 -8.78 1.74 -15.65
C THR A 148 -8.87 1.83 -14.12
N ALA A 149 -9.41 0.81 -13.46
CA ALA A 149 -9.49 0.77 -12.00
C ALA A 149 -8.10 0.76 -11.35
N ASN A 150 -7.14 0.02 -11.93
CA ASN A 150 -5.77 -0.04 -11.46
C ASN A 150 -5.08 1.32 -11.62
N PHE A 151 -5.15 1.92 -12.81
CA PHE A 151 -4.58 3.24 -13.08
C PHE A 151 -5.09 4.31 -12.11
N ILE A 152 -6.41 4.37 -11.88
CA ILE A 152 -7.00 5.32 -10.90
C ILE A 152 -6.49 5.02 -9.48
N THR A 153 -6.46 3.75 -9.08
CA THR A 153 -5.96 3.36 -7.74
C THR A 153 -4.50 3.76 -7.57
N VAL A 154 -3.66 3.55 -8.59
CA VAL A 154 -2.25 3.93 -8.58
C VAL A 154 -2.08 5.45 -8.48
N LEU A 155 -2.90 6.24 -9.18
CA LEU A 155 -2.86 7.70 -9.01
C LEU A 155 -3.16 8.12 -7.56
N LEU A 156 -4.18 7.51 -6.94
CA LEU A 156 -4.53 7.79 -5.54
C LEU A 156 -3.44 7.31 -4.57
N TRP A 157 -2.86 6.14 -4.85
CA TRP A 157 -1.74 5.57 -4.10
C TRP A 157 -0.51 6.47 -4.14
N THR A 158 -0.11 6.93 -5.32
CA THR A 158 1.01 7.84 -5.46
C THR A 158 0.71 9.19 -4.81
N ALA A 159 -0.52 9.71 -4.96
CA ALA A 159 -0.92 10.99 -4.40
C ALA A 159 -0.81 11.03 -2.86
N ILE A 160 -1.17 9.96 -2.15
CA ILE A 160 -1.07 9.93 -0.68
C ILE A 160 0.39 9.95 -0.19
N HIS A 161 1.35 9.57 -1.02
CA HIS A 161 2.78 9.59 -0.71
C HIS A 161 3.46 10.93 -1.04
N VAL A 162 2.84 11.81 -1.82
CA VAL A 162 3.40 13.12 -2.18
C VAL A 162 3.73 13.97 -0.94
N PRO A 163 2.85 14.10 0.07
CA PRO A 163 3.11 15.00 1.19
C PRO A 163 4.31 14.56 2.03
N ILE A 164 4.42 13.25 2.32
CA ILE A 164 5.54 12.72 3.10
C ILE A 164 6.86 12.85 2.34
N ALA A 165 6.87 12.60 1.03
CA ALA A 165 8.07 12.67 0.20
C ALA A 165 8.70 14.07 0.20
N PHE A 166 7.88 15.12 0.07
CA PHE A 166 8.38 16.49 -0.13
C PHE A 166 8.36 17.38 1.11
N PHE A 167 7.44 17.17 2.05
CA PHE A 167 7.29 18.06 3.22
C PHE A 167 7.79 17.44 4.54
N ILE A 168 8.11 16.14 4.54
CA ILE A 168 8.56 15.44 5.74
C ILE A 168 9.96 14.87 5.53
N TRP A 169 10.19 14.20 4.40
CA TRP A 169 11.52 13.68 4.04
C TRP A 169 12.37 14.67 3.25
N ASP A 170 11.81 15.82 2.88
CA ASP A 170 12.49 16.90 2.15
C ASP A 170 13.28 16.40 0.93
N LEU A 171 12.72 15.43 0.19
CA LEU A 171 13.37 14.90 -1.00
C LEU A 171 13.48 16.00 -2.07
N SER A 172 14.64 16.06 -2.75
CA SER A 172 14.78 16.89 -3.94
C SER A 172 13.76 16.48 -5.01
N LEU A 173 13.43 17.38 -5.95
CA LEU A 173 12.45 17.08 -7.00
C LEU A 173 12.79 15.78 -7.76
N SER A 174 14.05 15.56 -8.12
CA SER A 174 14.47 14.36 -8.83
C SER A 174 14.33 13.10 -7.98
N ALA A 175 14.76 13.15 -6.71
CA ALA A 175 14.64 12.01 -5.79
C ALA A 175 13.18 11.69 -5.46
N GLY A 176 12.35 12.71 -5.24
CA GLY A 176 10.93 12.55 -4.98
C GLY A 176 10.16 11.99 -6.18
N LEU A 177 10.46 12.45 -7.39
CA LEU A 177 9.85 11.88 -8.61
C LEU A 177 10.26 10.42 -8.84
N LEU A 178 11.53 10.06 -8.59
CA LEU A 178 11.98 8.68 -8.67
C LEU A 178 11.25 7.80 -7.64
N TYR A 179 11.18 8.25 -6.38
CA TYR A 179 10.46 7.56 -5.31
C TYR A 179 8.98 7.35 -5.69
N LEU A 180 8.27 8.40 -6.09
CA LEU A 180 6.87 8.32 -6.48
C LEU A 180 6.65 7.42 -7.71
N GLY A 181 7.60 7.39 -8.65
CA GLY A 181 7.58 6.47 -9.78
C GLY A 181 7.71 5.00 -9.36
N LEU A 182 8.63 4.69 -8.45
CA LEU A 182 8.77 3.34 -7.88
C LEU A 182 7.53 2.94 -7.06
N THR A 183 7.00 3.85 -6.25
CA THR A 183 5.74 3.66 -5.50
C THR A 183 4.56 3.41 -6.44
N ALA A 184 4.49 4.09 -7.58
CA ALA A 184 3.46 3.86 -8.60
C ALA A 184 3.61 2.47 -9.25
N LEU A 185 4.84 2.09 -9.61
CA LEU A 185 5.15 0.77 -10.20
C LEU A 185 4.76 -0.36 -9.24
N PHE A 186 5.09 -0.21 -7.95
CA PHE A 186 4.62 -1.10 -6.90
C PHE A 186 3.09 -1.20 -6.86
N GLY A 187 2.39 -0.05 -6.91
CA GLY A 187 0.93 0.00 -6.93
C GLY A 187 0.32 -0.84 -8.07
N PHE A 188 0.88 -0.74 -9.28
CA PHE A 188 0.44 -1.56 -10.42
C PHE A 188 0.64 -3.06 -10.15
N GLY A 189 1.82 -3.45 -9.67
CA GLY A 189 2.16 -4.84 -9.36
C GLY A 189 1.25 -5.43 -8.29
N SER A 190 1.01 -4.69 -7.21
CA SER A 190 0.15 -5.16 -6.12
C SER A 190 -1.32 -5.32 -6.55
N ALA A 191 -1.86 -4.36 -7.31
CA ALA A 191 -3.21 -4.49 -7.88
C ALA A 191 -3.30 -5.65 -8.88
N PHE A 192 -2.24 -5.91 -9.65
CA PHE A 192 -2.15 -7.07 -10.52
C PHE A 192 -2.28 -8.37 -9.72
N ILE A 193 -1.52 -8.55 -8.63
CA ILE A 193 -1.61 -9.73 -7.76
C ILE A 193 -3.03 -9.90 -7.22
N PHE A 194 -3.60 -8.82 -6.66
CA PHE A 194 -4.96 -8.85 -6.13
C PHE A 194 -5.96 -9.27 -7.20
N ALA A 195 -5.85 -8.76 -8.43
CA ALA A 195 -6.78 -9.07 -9.50
C ALA A 195 -6.77 -10.55 -9.91
N ARG A 196 -5.61 -11.21 -9.86
CA ARG A 196 -5.45 -12.63 -10.23
C ARG A 196 -5.89 -13.56 -9.11
N THR A 197 -5.73 -13.14 -7.86
CA THR A 197 -5.90 -14.02 -6.70
C THR A 197 -7.19 -13.76 -5.93
N LYS A 198 -7.72 -12.54 -6.03
CA LYS A 198 -8.80 -11.99 -5.18
C LYS A 198 -8.48 -12.09 -3.69
N ASN A 199 -7.19 -12.02 -3.37
CA ASN A 199 -6.67 -12.18 -2.03
C ASN A 199 -5.71 -11.02 -1.69
N VAL A 200 -6.06 -10.24 -0.67
CA VAL A 200 -5.27 -9.07 -0.26
C VAL A 200 -3.95 -9.46 0.39
N TRP A 201 -3.81 -10.68 0.91
CA TRP A 201 -2.56 -11.14 1.49
C TRP A 201 -1.41 -11.14 0.48
N GLY A 202 -1.68 -11.40 -0.81
CA GLY A 202 -0.64 -11.29 -1.83
C GLY A 202 -0.10 -9.86 -1.96
N SER A 203 -1.01 -8.90 -2.00
CA SER A 203 -0.66 -7.48 -1.98
C SER A 203 0.13 -7.08 -0.73
N ILE A 204 -0.26 -7.57 0.45
CA ILE A 204 0.46 -7.35 1.72
C ILE A 204 1.87 -7.95 1.69
N PHE A 205 2.02 -9.19 1.23
CA PHE A 205 3.33 -9.83 1.14
C PHE A 205 4.24 -9.13 0.14
N LEU A 206 3.71 -8.72 -1.02
CA LEU A 206 4.49 -7.95 -1.99
C LEU A 206 4.92 -6.59 -1.39
N HIS A 207 4.05 -5.94 -0.63
CA HIS A 207 4.37 -4.66 0.02
C HIS A 207 5.55 -4.82 0.98
N VAL A 208 5.51 -5.82 1.87
CA VAL A 208 6.65 -6.12 2.75
C VAL A 208 7.91 -6.37 1.91
N LEU A 209 7.84 -7.17 0.84
CA LEU A 209 9.00 -7.42 -0.02
C LEU A 209 9.52 -6.16 -0.75
N TRP A 210 8.67 -5.16 -1.00
CA TRP A 210 9.03 -3.89 -1.64
C TRP A 210 9.68 -2.91 -0.66
N GLU A 211 9.25 -2.86 0.60
CA GLU A 211 9.85 -1.97 1.60
C GLU A 211 11.27 -2.40 2.00
N TRP A 212 11.53 -3.71 2.00
CA TRP A 212 12.74 -4.27 2.59
C TRP A 212 14.04 -3.94 1.86
N PRO A 213 14.09 -3.85 0.52
CA PRO A 213 15.24 -3.29 -0.15
C PRO A 213 15.58 -1.87 0.31
N ILE A 214 14.57 -1.04 0.58
CA ILE A 214 14.77 0.32 1.11
C ILE A 214 15.32 0.25 2.54
N ILE A 215 14.79 -0.64 3.38
CA ILE A 215 15.24 -0.81 4.77
C ILE A 215 16.67 -1.35 4.85
N LEU A 216 17.01 -2.32 3.99
CA LEU A 216 18.30 -3.04 4.04
C LEU A 216 19.44 -2.29 3.34
N PHE A 217 19.14 -1.46 2.34
CA PHE A 217 20.15 -0.82 1.48
C PHE A 217 20.21 0.71 1.61
N ARG A 218 19.55 1.30 2.62
CA ARG A 218 19.61 2.74 2.91
C ARG A 218 20.97 3.22 3.43
#